data_AF-A0A497T2E2-F1
#
_entry.id   AF-A0A497T2E2-F1
#
_cell.length_a   1.000
_cell.length_b   1.000
_cell.length_c   1.000
_cell.angle_alpha   90.00
_cell.angle_beta   90.00
_cell.angle_gamma   90.00
#
_symmetry.space_group_name_H-M   'P 1'
#
loop_
_entity.id
_entity.type
_entity.pdbx_description
1 polymer ?
#
loop_
_entity_poly.entity_id
_entity_poly.type
_entity_poly.pdbx_seq_one_letter_code
_entity_poly.pdbx_strand_id
1 'polypeptide(L)'
;MGIIRKRIEELKPRVERLKALAWECRYDWWELACEVETIFSVLKPFNTRRNSIRIPIDKENVLEYEVGRENVRRKMLYIYSGNAYVVNSKTLKNIEFVDAIREHGEEIASLVRKKIADEFAKLVALTKELAWTDIKVVRKGVFTFMLGIQEAGPFRYVCITADYPDQVLFYDEDPNISKKARGSVFIEDVVALEDLYDLIEDMLLELRKKVSEAKKRNEEILRKMKEVVAPYAVARACAL
;
A
#
# COMPACT_ATOMS: atom_id res chain seq x y z
N MET A 1 -26.60 -28.86 -17.03
CA MET A 1 -25.20 -28.50 -17.36
C MET A 1 -25.02 -27.81 -18.71
N GLY A 2 -25.77 -28.16 -19.78
CA GLY A 2 -25.58 -27.53 -21.11
C GLY A 2 -25.91 -26.03 -21.21
N ILE A 3 -26.94 -25.55 -20.49
CA ILE A 3 -27.37 -24.14 -20.52
C ILE A 3 -26.37 -23.22 -19.82
N ILE A 4 -25.92 -23.60 -18.61
CA ILE A 4 -24.92 -22.83 -17.84
C ILE A 4 -23.61 -22.73 -18.63
N ARG A 5 -23.15 -23.85 -19.23
CA ARG A 5 -21.93 -23.84 -20.05
C ARG A 5 -22.04 -22.94 -21.27
N LYS A 6 -23.20 -22.93 -21.94
CA LYS A 6 -23.45 -22.01 -23.06
C LYS A 6 -23.43 -20.55 -22.60
N ARG A 7 -24.03 -20.25 -21.44
CA ARG A 7 -24.06 -18.90 -20.87
C ARG A 7 -22.66 -18.40 -20.49
N ILE A 8 -21.83 -19.28 -19.92
CA ILE A 8 -20.42 -18.99 -19.64
C ILE A 8 -19.67 -18.63 -20.92
N GLU A 9 -19.83 -19.39 -22.00
CA GLU A 9 -19.18 -19.09 -23.28
C GLU A 9 -19.71 -17.78 -23.90
N GLU A 10 -21.00 -17.48 -23.77
CA GLU A 10 -21.59 -16.21 -24.22
C GLU A 10 -21.02 -15.00 -23.46
N LEU A 11 -20.79 -15.13 -22.15
CA LEU A 11 -20.30 -14.04 -21.29
C LEU A 11 -18.77 -13.96 -21.25
N LYS A 12 -18.06 -14.96 -21.76
CA LYS A 12 -16.59 -14.99 -21.78
C LYS A 12 -15.94 -13.72 -22.35
N PRO A 13 -16.38 -13.15 -23.50
CA PRO A 13 -15.79 -11.90 -24.00
C PRO A 13 -15.97 -10.74 -23.02
N ARG A 14 -17.08 -10.72 -22.26
CA ARG A 14 -17.33 -9.70 -21.25
C ARG A 14 -16.39 -9.85 -20.05
N VAL A 15 -16.22 -11.09 -19.58
CA VAL A 15 -15.27 -11.42 -18.49
C VAL A 15 -13.85 -11.01 -18.86
N GLU A 16 -13.40 -11.32 -20.08
CA GLU A 16 -12.05 -10.95 -20.54
C GLU A 16 -11.86 -9.43 -20.59
N ARG A 17 -12.88 -8.66 -21.00
CA ARG A 17 -12.83 -7.19 -20.95
C ARG A 17 -12.73 -6.67 -19.52
N LEU A 18 -13.52 -7.22 -18.59
CA LEU A 18 -13.47 -6.82 -17.19
C LEU A 18 -12.13 -7.18 -16.54
N LYS A 19 -11.55 -8.35 -16.87
CA LYS A 19 -10.19 -8.74 -16.45
C LYS A 19 -9.13 -7.77 -16.96
N ALA A 20 -9.19 -7.39 -18.24
CA ALA A 20 -8.27 -6.42 -18.81
C ALA A 20 -8.39 -5.06 -18.11
N LEU A 21 -9.62 -4.59 -17.86
CA LEU A 21 -9.87 -3.34 -17.14
C LEU A 21 -9.40 -3.40 -15.68
N ALA A 22 -9.64 -4.52 -14.99
CA ALA A 22 -9.13 -4.76 -13.64
C ALA A 22 -7.59 -4.70 -13.62
N TRP A 23 -6.92 -5.30 -14.61
CA TRP A 23 -5.48 -5.25 -14.72
C TRP A 23 -4.94 -3.81 -14.87
N GLU A 24 -5.60 -2.96 -15.65
CA GLU A 24 -5.26 -1.52 -15.75
C GLU A 24 -5.41 -0.78 -14.41
N CYS A 25 -6.32 -1.23 -13.55
CA CYS A 25 -6.57 -0.66 -12.23
C CYS A 25 -5.56 -1.11 -11.16
N ARG A 26 -4.68 -2.07 -11.46
CA ARG A 26 -3.72 -2.56 -10.49
C ARG A 26 -2.75 -1.45 -10.08
N TYR A 27 -2.57 -1.31 -8.77
CA TYR A 27 -1.64 -0.35 -8.18
C TYR A 27 -0.58 -1.10 -7.36
N ASP A 28 0.67 -1.08 -7.82
CA ASP A 28 1.77 -1.76 -7.14
C ASP A 28 2.43 -0.85 -6.10
N TRP A 29 1.99 -0.99 -4.85
CA TRP A 29 2.58 -0.26 -3.72
C TRP A 29 4.02 -0.68 -3.41
N TRP A 30 4.39 -1.92 -3.74
CA TRP A 30 5.73 -2.43 -3.50
C TRP A 30 6.74 -1.73 -4.41
N GLU A 31 6.43 -1.59 -5.69
CA GLU A 31 7.26 -0.87 -6.65
C GLU A 31 7.48 0.59 -6.22
N LEU A 32 6.40 1.29 -5.83
CA LEU A 32 6.49 2.65 -5.32
C LEU A 32 7.38 2.73 -4.05
N ALA A 33 7.24 1.77 -3.13
CA ALA A 33 8.04 1.74 -1.92
C ALA A 33 9.52 1.48 -2.18
N CYS A 34 9.84 0.57 -3.11
CA CYS A 34 11.20 0.33 -3.60
C CYS A 34 11.83 1.60 -4.18
N GLU A 35 11.07 2.34 -4.99
CA GLU A 35 11.56 3.58 -5.61
C GLU A 35 11.85 4.65 -4.54
N VAL A 36 10.95 4.82 -3.57
CA VAL A 36 11.17 5.73 -2.44
C VAL A 36 12.41 5.34 -1.63
N GLU A 37 12.58 4.07 -1.25
CA GLU A 37 13.78 3.61 -0.53
C GLU A 37 15.06 3.85 -1.34
N THR A 38 15.00 3.67 -2.66
CA THR A 38 16.12 3.93 -3.56
C THR A 38 16.52 5.40 -3.53
N ILE A 39 15.55 6.31 -3.55
CA ILE A 39 15.80 7.76 -3.44
C ILE A 39 16.46 8.10 -2.10
N PHE A 40 15.92 7.61 -0.98
CA PHE A 40 16.54 7.80 0.34
C PHE A 40 17.97 7.25 0.38
N SER A 41 18.23 6.12 -0.27
CA SER A 41 19.54 5.48 -0.31
C SER A 41 20.63 6.31 -0.98
N VAL A 42 20.27 7.32 -1.77
CA VAL A 42 21.22 8.29 -2.33
C VAL A 42 21.91 9.09 -1.22
N LEU A 43 21.19 9.41 -0.14
CA LEU A 43 21.69 10.22 0.99
C LEU A 43 22.66 9.45 1.90
N LYS A 44 22.83 8.15 1.70
CA LYS A 44 23.77 7.33 2.46
C LYS A 44 25.20 7.90 2.37
N PRO A 45 25.99 7.84 3.45
CA PRO A 45 25.65 7.23 4.73
C PRO A 45 24.66 8.06 5.55
N PHE A 46 23.66 7.43 6.19
CA PHE A 46 22.65 8.15 6.99
C PHE A 46 23.25 8.72 8.28
N ASN A 47 24.00 7.91 9.03
CA ASN A 47 24.80 8.36 10.15
C ASN A 47 26.13 7.57 10.21
N THR A 48 27.23 8.23 10.59
CA THR A 48 28.53 7.57 10.73
C THR A 48 28.61 6.69 11.98
N ARG A 49 27.83 7.01 13.01
CA ARG A 49 27.66 6.21 14.24
C ARG A 49 26.23 5.68 14.29
N ARG A 50 26.03 4.56 14.98
CA ARG A 50 24.67 4.07 15.24
C ARG A 50 24.05 4.93 16.32
N ASN A 51 22.98 5.63 15.96
CA ASN A 51 22.14 6.36 16.90
C ASN A 51 20.76 5.72 16.92
N SER A 52 20.10 5.73 18.06
CA SER A 52 18.74 5.23 18.18
C SER A 52 17.81 6.18 18.89
N ILE A 53 16.52 6.06 18.58
CA ILE A 53 15.41 6.72 19.27
C ILE A 53 14.44 5.65 19.72
N ARG A 54 13.85 5.85 20.90
CA ARG A 54 12.87 4.95 21.51
C ARG A 54 11.52 5.63 21.58
N ILE A 55 10.51 4.94 21.08
CA ILE A 55 9.12 5.39 20.99
C ILE A 55 8.29 4.42 21.84
N PRO A 56 7.79 4.86 23.01
CA PRO A 56 6.93 4.03 23.84
C PRO A 56 5.64 3.66 23.09
N ILE A 57 5.31 2.36 23.06
CA ILE A 57 4.02 1.88 22.54
C ILE A 57 3.03 1.77 23.72
N ASP A 58 3.47 1.11 24.79
CA ASP A 58 2.74 0.97 26.04
C ASP A 58 3.71 0.87 27.24
N LYS A 59 3.24 0.42 28.40
CA LYS A 59 4.05 0.31 29.63
C LYS A 59 5.18 -0.70 29.53
N GLU A 60 5.01 -1.74 28.73
CA GLU A 60 5.93 -2.87 28.61
C GLU A 60 6.56 -2.97 27.22
N ASN A 61 6.02 -2.31 26.20
CA ASN A 61 6.52 -2.37 24.83
C ASN A 61 7.06 -1.02 24.34
N VAL A 62 8.27 -1.06 23.76
CA VAL A 62 8.94 0.10 23.17
C VAL A 62 9.42 -0.25 21.76
N LEU A 63 9.14 0.65 20.83
CA LEU A 63 9.70 0.61 19.48
C LEU A 63 11.01 1.38 19.46
N GLU A 64 12.10 0.77 19.02
CA GLU A 64 13.39 1.46 18.83
C GLU A 64 13.73 1.51 17.33
N TYR A 65 13.99 2.71 16.82
CA TYR A 65 14.61 2.90 15.51
C TYR A 65 16.09 3.18 15.68
N GLU A 66 16.93 2.38 15.02
CA GLU A 66 18.38 2.54 14.98
C GLU A 66 18.80 2.97 13.57
N VAL A 67 19.40 4.16 13.45
CA VAL A 67 19.94 4.70 12.19
C VAL A 67 21.44 4.48 12.17
N GLY A 68 21.89 3.65 11.23
CA GLY A 68 23.31 3.39 10.99
C GLY A 68 23.82 4.03 9.71
N ARG A 69 24.98 3.55 9.24
CA ARG A 69 25.62 4.04 8.02
C ARG A 69 24.76 3.76 6.79
N GLU A 70 24.37 2.50 6.60
CA GLU A 70 23.72 2.06 5.37
C GLU A 70 22.24 1.73 5.55
N ASN A 71 21.75 1.64 6.79
CA ASN A 71 20.46 1.03 7.08
C ASN A 71 19.75 1.73 8.24
N VAL A 72 18.43 1.69 8.19
CA VAL A 72 17.55 1.95 9.34
C VAL A 72 17.03 0.60 9.83
N ARG A 73 17.12 0.35 11.13
CA ARG A 73 16.62 -0.86 11.78
C ARG A 73 15.48 -0.51 12.72
N ARG A 74 14.53 -1.44 12.83
CA ARG A 74 13.45 -1.38 13.80
C ARG A 74 13.62 -2.54 14.78
N LYS A 75 13.56 -2.22 16.07
CA LYS A 75 13.58 -3.21 17.14
C LYS A 75 12.33 -3.06 17.99
N MET A 76 11.74 -4.18 18.37
CA MET A 76 10.70 -4.23 19.39
C MET A 76 11.38 -4.62 20.70
N LEU A 77 11.22 -3.79 21.72
CA LEU A 77 11.78 -4.00 23.05
C LEU A 77 10.64 -4.28 24.03
N TYR A 78 10.83 -5.29 24.87
CA TYR A 78 9.97 -5.58 26.01
C TYR A 78 10.67 -5.14 27.29
N ILE A 79 10.01 -4.30 28.08
CA ILE A 79 10.50 -3.81 29.37
C ILE A 79 9.92 -4.69 30.46
N TYR A 80 10.80 -5.40 31.16
CA TYR A 80 10.43 -6.21 32.32
C TYR A 80 11.35 -5.91 33.49
N SER A 81 10.77 -5.54 34.63
CA SER A 81 11.51 -5.20 35.86
C SER A 81 12.62 -4.16 35.63
N GLY A 82 12.36 -3.15 34.79
CA GLY A 82 13.32 -2.09 34.45
C GLY A 82 14.38 -2.45 33.41
N ASN A 83 14.43 -3.70 32.95
CA ASN A 83 15.36 -4.16 31.92
C ASN A 83 14.66 -4.24 30.55
N ALA A 84 15.33 -3.80 29.49
CA ALA A 84 14.83 -3.85 28.12
C ALA A 84 15.38 -5.08 27.39
N TYR A 85 14.49 -5.91 26.86
CA TYR A 85 14.80 -7.14 26.11
C TYR A 85 14.41 -6.96 24.65
N VAL A 86 15.31 -7.27 23.73
CA VAL A 86 15.01 -7.23 22.29
C VAL A 86 14.17 -8.45 21.93
N VAL A 87 12.91 -8.23 21.58
CA VAL A 87 11.97 -9.27 21.15
C VAL A 87 12.12 -9.54 19.65
N ASN A 88 12.29 -8.47 18.88
CA ASN A 88 12.44 -8.53 17.43
C ASN A 88 13.39 -7.43 16.98
N SER A 89 14.21 -7.70 15.97
CA SER A 89 15.09 -6.72 15.34
C SER A 89 15.22 -7.03 13.86
N LYS A 90 14.91 -6.05 13.01
CA LYS A 90 15.05 -6.20 11.56
C LYS A 90 15.55 -4.93 10.89
N THR A 91 16.21 -5.12 9.75
CA THR A 91 16.54 -4.02 8.85
C THR A 91 15.32 -3.72 8.00
N LEU A 92 14.93 -2.45 7.96
CA LEU A 92 13.76 -2.02 7.21
C LEU A 92 14.09 -1.96 5.72
N LYS A 93 13.15 -2.43 4.91
CA LYS A 93 13.20 -2.39 3.44
C LYS A 93 11.81 -2.18 2.86
N ASN A 94 11.75 -1.58 1.68
CA ASN A 94 10.57 -1.38 0.83
C ASN A 94 9.40 -0.82 1.66
N ILE A 95 8.27 -1.53 1.70
CA ILE A 95 7.07 -1.10 2.45
C ILE A 95 7.39 -0.82 3.92
N GLU A 96 8.18 -1.66 4.58
CA GLU A 96 8.47 -1.48 6.01
C GLU A 96 9.32 -0.25 6.30
N PHE A 97 10.19 0.12 5.35
CA PHE A 97 10.96 1.36 5.43
C PHE A 97 10.03 2.55 5.24
N VAL A 98 9.20 2.54 4.20
CA VAL A 98 8.23 3.61 3.93
C VAL A 98 7.27 3.81 5.10
N ASP A 99 6.69 2.73 5.63
CA ASP A 99 5.77 2.82 6.77
C ASP A 99 6.45 3.47 7.98
N ALA A 100 7.69 3.10 8.28
CA ALA A 100 8.46 3.73 9.34
C ALA A 100 8.73 5.22 9.08
N ILE A 101 9.01 5.61 7.83
CA ILE A 101 9.20 7.03 7.48
C ILE A 101 7.88 7.80 7.57
N ARG A 102 6.75 7.21 7.20
CA ARG A 102 5.43 7.84 7.30
C ARG A 102 5.02 8.05 8.75
N GLU A 103 5.23 7.05 9.59
CA GLU A 103 4.81 7.07 10.99
C GLU A 103 5.77 7.87 11.88
N HIS A 104 7.09 7.69 11.68
CA HIS A 104 8.13 8.16 12.61
C HIS A 104 9.31 8.84 11.91
N GLY A 105 9.12 9.33 10.68
CA GLY A 105 10.20 9.87 9.87
C GLY A 105 10.85 11.13 10.44
N GLU A 106 10.13 11.92 11.24
CA GLU A 106 10.66 13.13 11.89
C GLU A 106 11.63 12.77 13.02
N GLU A 107 11.27 11.79 13.84
CA GLU A 107 12.13 11.23 14.88
C GLU A 107 13.35 10.55 14.27
N ILE A 108 13.18 9.80 13.17
CA ILE A 108 14.28 9.19 12.44
C ILE A 108 15.20 10.26 11.83
N ALA A 109 14.66 11.35 11.29
CA ALA A 109 15.43 12.45 10.73
C ALA A 109 16.35 13.12 11.78
N SER A 110 15.93 13.17 13.05
CA SER A 110 16.78 13.70 14.14
C SER A 110 18.06 12.87 14.36
N LEU A 111 18.08 11.62 13.91
CA LEU A 111 19.21 10.70 14.05
C LEU A 111 20.14 10.70 12.84
N VAL A 112 19.81 11.37 11.73
CA VAL A 112 20.70 11.41 10.57
C VAL A 112 21.80 12.46 10.74
N ARG A 113 22.88 12.36 9.97
CA ARG A 113 23.99 13.33 10.00
C ARG A 113 23.49 14.71 9.60
N LYS A 114 23.98 15.75 10.27
CA LYS A 114 23.62 17.16 10.02
C LYS A 114 23.68 17.56 8.54
N LYS A 115 24.65 17.02 7.79
CA LYS A 115 24.84 17.32 6.36
C LYS A 115 23.65 16.94 5.47
N ILE A 116 22.83 15.96 5.85
CA ILE A 116 21.68 15.50 5.04
C ILE A 116 20.35 15.67 5.76
N ALA A 117 20.34 16.28 6.95
CA ALA A 117 19.18 16.31 7.83
C ALA A 117 18.00 17.05 7.17
N ASP A 118 18.28 18.17 6.51
CA ASP A 118 17.27 18.98 5.84
C ASP A 118 16.67 18.24 4.63
N GLU A 119 17.49 17.59 3.81
CA GLU A 119 17.03 16.80 2.67
C GLU A 119 16.27 15.56 3.11
N PHE A 120 16.74 14.86 4.14
CA PHE A 120 16.04 13.71 4.70
C PHE A 120 14.66 14.12 5.23
N ALA A 121 14.55 15.24 5.95
CA ALA A 121 13.28 15.77 6.42
C ALA A 121 12.33 16.16 5.28
N LYS A 122 12.86 16.76 4.20
CA LYS A 122 12.07 17.04 2.98
C LYS A 122 11.54 15.75 2.33
N LEU A 123 12.38 14.71 2.24
CA LEU A 123 11.95 13.41 1.72
C LEU A 123 10.89 12.77 2.62
N VAL A 124 11.00 12.89 3.94
CA VAL A 124 9.95 12.43 4.88
C VAL A 124 8.63 13.13 4.59
N ALA A 125 8.63 14.46 4.44
CA ALA A 125 7.44 15.23 4.12
C ALA A 125 6.81 14.79 2.79
N LEU A 126 7.60 14.69 1.72
CA LEU A 126 7.13 14.22 0.41
C LEU A 126 6.63 12.78 0.46
N THR A 127 7.26 11.92 1.27
CA THR A 127 6.80 10.53 1.48
C THR A 127 5.41 10.51 2.10
N LYS A 128 5.08 11.40 3.03
CA LYS A 128 3.74 11.49 3.62
C LYS A 128 2.68 11.98 2.61
N GLU A 129 3.09 12.71 1.57
CA GLU A 129 2.19 13.24 0.53
C GLU A 129 1.83 12.24 -0.57
N LEU A 130 2.62 11.18 -0.75
CA LEU A 130 2.33 10.11 -1.71
C LEU A 130 1.00 9.45 -1.36
N ALA A 131 0.18 9.18 -2.38
CA ALA A 131 -0.98 8.31 -2.23
C ALA A 131 -0.45 6.89 -2.04
N TRP A 132 -0.65 6.25 -0.88
CA TRP A 132 -0.06 4.94 -0.53
C TRP A 132 -1.05 3.79 -0.36
N THR A 133 -2.32 4.07 -0.09
CA THR A 133 -3.25 3.03 0.34
C THR A 133 -4.69 3.36 -0.01
N ASP A 134 -5.50 2.30 -0.06
CA ASP A 134 -6.96 2.32 0.03
C ASP A 134 -7.67 3.02 -1.15
N ILE A 135 -7.06 2.94 -2.34
CA ILE A 135 -7.77 3.30 -3.56
C ILE A 135 -8.82 2.21 -3.81
N LYS A 136 -10.06 2.54 -3.49
CA LYS A 136 -11.21 1.66 -3.66
C LYS A 136 -12.42 2.40 -4.22
N VAL A 137 -13.34 1.61 -4.75
CA VAL A 137 -14.67 2.06 -5.15
C VAL A 137 -15.68 1.25 -4.36
N VAL A 138 -16.56 1.95 -3.65
CA VAL A 138 -17.61 1.36 -2.83
C VAL A 138 -18.96 1.76 -3.40
N ARG A 139 -19.89 0.81 -3.43
CA ARG A 139 -21.30 1.06 -3.75
C ARG A 139 -22.16 0.50 -2.62
N LYS A 140 -23.14 1.30 -2.22
CA LYS A 140 -24.17 0.90 -1.25
C LYS A 140 -25.38 0.39 -2.03
N GLY A 141 -25.99 -0.69 -1.55
CA GLY A 141 -27.12 -1.32 -2.19
C GLY A 141 -27.59 -2.54 -1.42
N VAL A 142 -28.30 -3.43 -2.10
CA VAL A 142 -28.61 -4.77 -1.61
C VAL A 142 -28.04 -5.71 -2.65
N PHE A 143 -27.02 -6.47 -2.25
CA PHE A 143 -26.28 -7.33 -3.15
C PHE A 143 -26.41 -8.77 -2.70
N THR A 144 -26.78 -9.64 -3.62
CA THR A 144 -26.75 -11.09 -3.45
C THR A 144 -25.95 -11.67 -4.61
N PHE A 145 -25.37 -12.84 -4.39
CA PHE A 145 -24.70 -13.60 -5.44
C PHE A 145 -24.88 -15.09 -5.19
N MET A 146 -24.78 -15.89 -6.24
CA MET A 146 -24.87 -17.34 -6.14
C MET A 146 -23.51 -17.96 -5.83
N LEU A 147 -23.42 -18.74 -4.75
CA LEU A 147 -22.27 -19.59 -4.44
C LEU A 147 -22.66 -21.05 -4.67
N GLY A 148 -22.42 -21.54 -5.89
CA GLY A 148 -22.93 -22.84 -6.33
C GLY A 148 -24.47 -22.83 -6.46
N ILE A 149 -25.16 -23.52 -5.55
CA ILE A 149 -26.64 -23.56 -5.51
C ILE A 149 -27.24 -22.73 -4.37
N GLN A 150 -26.42 -22.10 -3.54
CA GLN A 150 -26.86 -21.30 -2.40
C GLN A 150 -26.73 -19.82 -2.72
N GLU A 151 -27.72 -19.03 -2.34
CA GLU A 151 -27.63 -17.58 -2.39
C GLU A 151 -26.85 -17.07 -1.17
N ALA A 152 -25.85 -16.23 -1.42
CA ALA A 152 -25.10 -15.53 -0.40
C ALA A 152 -25.56 -14.07 -0.32
N GLY A 153 -25.80 -13.59 0.90
CA GLY A 153 -26.28 -12.24 1.18
C GLY A 153 -27.61 -12.24 1.95
N PRO A 154 -28.34 -11.11 1.97
CA PRO A 154 -28.01 -9.84 1.32
C PRO A 154 -26.86 -9.10 2.00
N PHE A 155 -25.95 -8.54 1.21
CA PHE A 155 -24.92 -7.61 1.64
C PHE A 155 -25.33 -6.16 1.36
N ARG A 156 -24.84 -5.21 2.15
CA ARG A 156 -25.22 -3.79 2.05
C ARG A 156 -24.25 -2.98 1.19
N TYR A 157 -23.04 -3.50 0.98
CA TYR A 157 -21.99 -2.83 0.24
C TYR A 157 -21.23 -3.82 -0.63
N VAL A 158 -20.81 -3.32 -1.80
CA VAL A 158 -19.84 -3.98 -2.68
C VAL A 158 -18.64 -3.05 -2.88
N CYS A 159 -17.45 -3.64 -2.95
CA CYS A 159 -16.18 -2.92 -3.00
C CYS A 159 -15.22 -3.60 -3.97
N ILE A 160 -14.50 -2.78 -4.75
CA ILE A 160 -13.33 -3.22 -5.54
C ILE A 160 -12.14 -2.34 -5.12
N THR A 161 -10.99 -2.96 -4.90
CA THR A 161 -9.75 -2.28 -4.48
C THR A 161 -8.70 -2.33 -5.58
N ALA A 162 -7.76 -1.38 -5.58
CA ALA A 162 -6.64 -1.38 -6.53
C ALA A 162 -5.59 -2.49 -6.26
N ASP A 163 -5.64 -3.10 -5.08
CA ASP A 163 -4.74 -4.20 -4.68
C ASP A 163 -5.12 -5.50 -5.40
N TYR A 164 -6.42 -5.80 -5.43
CA TYR A 164 -7.01 -6.98 -6.05
C TYR A 164 -8.25 -6.57 -6.86
N PRO A 165 -8.07 -5.85 -7.98
CA PRO A 165 -9.18 -5.26 -8.74
C PRO A 165 -10.07 -6.30 -9.45
N ASP A 166 -9.59 -7.53 -9.57
CA ASP A 166 -10.34 -8.69 -10.08
C ASP A 166 -11.19 -9.38 -9.00
N GLN A 167 -11.06 -8.96 -7.74
CA GLN A 167 -11.82 -9.47 -6.60
C GLN A 167 -12.90 -8.46 -6.18
N VAL A 168 -14.14 -8.92 -6.19
CA VAL A 168 -15.31 -8.19 -5.71
C VAL A 168 -15.58 -8.57 -4.26
N LEU A 169 -15.53 -7.60 -3.35
CA LEU A 169 -15.70 -7.78 -1.92
C LEU A 169 -17.08 -7.30 -1.45
N PHE A 170 -17.71 -8.06 -0.58
CA PHE A 170 -19.05 -7.78 -0.07
C PHE A 170 -19.05 -7.57 1.45
N TYR A 171 -19.81 -6.58 1.93
CA TYR A 171 -19.83 -6.18 3.33
C TYR A 171 -21.26 -5.86 3.83
N ASP A 172 -21.49 -6.11 5.12
CA ASP A 172 -22.71 -5.69 5.83
C ASP A 172 -22.61 -4.25 6.34
N GLU A 173 -21.40 -3.78 6.57
CA GLU A 173 -21.07 -2.44 7.06
C GLU A 173 -20.23 -1.69 6.04
N ASP A 174 -20.14 -0.37 6.18
CA ASP A 174 -19.36 0.46 5.26
C ASP A 174 -17.88 -0.01 5.25
N PRO A 175 -17.29 -0.37 4.09
CA PRO A 175 -15.88 -0.78 3.95
C PRO A 175 -14.85 0.28 4.35
N ASN A 176 -15.27 1.53 4.56
CA ASN A 176 -14.44 2.58 5.13
C ASN A 176 -14.33 2.48 6.66
N ILE A 177 -15.26 1.74 7.29
CA ILE A 177 -15.33 1.53 8.75
C ILE A 177 -14.90 0.11 9.09
N SER A 178 -15.41 -0.88 8.35
CA SER A 178 -15.10 -2.30 8.56
C SER A 178 -14.12 -2.81 7.52
N LYS A 179 -12.99 -3.38 7.97
CA LYS A 179 -12.02 -4.03 7.10
C LYS A 179 -12.38 -5.49 6.77
N LYS A 180 -13.40 -6.05 7.44
CA LYS A 180 -13.72 -7.48 7.32
C LYS A 180 -14.83 -7.70 6.30
N ALA A 181 -14.45 -8.10 5.10
CA ALA A 181 -15.38 -8.58 4.10
C ALA A 181 -16.12 -9.84 4.60
N ARG A 182 -17.38 -9.97 4.22
CA ARG A 182 -18.25 -11.12 4.54
C ARG A 182 -18.34 -12.11 3.39
N GLY A 183 -18.15 -11.65 2.18
CA GLY A 183 -18.04 -12.46 0.97
C GLY A 183 -17.01 -11.87 0.02
N SER A 184 -16.45 -12.72 -0.83
CA SER A 184 -15.56 -12.30 -1.91
C SER A 184 -15.73 -13.22 -3.10
N VAL A 185 -15.76 -12.65 -4.30
CA VAL A 185 -15.94 -13.39 -5.55
C VAL A 185 -15.01 -12.80 -6.61
N PHE A 186 -14.40 -13.64 -7.44
CA PHE A 186 -13.58 -13.17 -8.56
C PHE A 186 -14.46 -12.89 -9.78
N ILE A 187 -14.08 -11.91 -10.60
CA ILE A 187 -14.83 -11.50 -11.81
C ILE A 187 -15.09 -12.67 -12.78
N GLU A 188 -14.24 -13.69 -12.77
CA GLU A 188 -14.39 -14.90 -13.58
C GLU A 188 -15.51 -15.85 -13.13
N ASP A 189 -16.06 -15.67 -11.94
CA ASP A 189 -17.19 -16.45 -11.47
C ASP A 189 -18.49 -15.93 -12.08
N VAL A 190 -18.76 -16.38 -13.31
CA VAL A 190 -19.92 -15.99 -14.11
C VAL A 190 -21.23 -16.32 -13.41
N VAL A 191 -21.31 -17.46 -12.73
CA VAL A 191 -22.54 -17.89 -12.06
C VAL A 191 -22.87 -16.97 -10.88
N ALA A 192 -21.85 -16.46 -10.20
CA ALA A 192 -22.02 -15.57 -9.08
C ALA A 192 -22.31 -14.11 -9.50
N LEU A 193 -21.70 -13.63 -10.58
CA LEU A 193 -21.61 -12.19 -10.87
C LEU A 193 -22.32 -11.71 -12.13
N GLU A 194 -23.00 -12.58 -12.89
CA GLU A 194 -23.67 -12.21 -14.15
C GLU A 194 -24.52 -10.93 -14.03
N ASP A 195 -25.36 -10.85 -12.98
CA ASP A 195 -26.26 -9.71 -12.73
C ASP A 195 -25.53 -8.45 -12.23
N LEU A 196 -24.26 -8.57 -11.85
CA LEU A 196 -23.44 -7.48 -11.31
C LEU A 196 -22.42 -6.95 -12.33
N TYR A 197 -22.32 -7.51 -13.54
CA TYR A 197 -21.26 -7.11 -14.47
C TYR A 197 -21.33 -5.67 -14.95
N ASP A 198 -22.51 -5.09 -15.16
CA ASP A 198 -22.65 -3.67 -15.49
C ASP A 198 -22.15 -2.79 -14.33
N LEU A 199 -22.51 -3.14 -13.10
CA LEU A 199 -22.06 -2.45 -11.90
C LEU A 199 -20.54 -2.57 -11.72
N ILE A 200 -19.97 -3.76 -11.92
CA ILE A 200 -18.54 -4.03 -11.80
C ILE A 200 -17.77 -3.22 -12.84
N GLU A 201 -18.26 -3.15 -14.08
CA GLU A 201 -17.67 -2.36 -15.16
C GLU A 201 -17.59 -0.87 -14.78
N ASP A 202 -18.70 -0.30 -14.31
CA ASP A 202 -18.76 1.09 -13.84
C ASP A 202 -17.81 1.35 -12.67
N MET A 203 -17.75 0.42 -11.71
CA MET A 203 -16.85 0.52 -10.57
C MET A 203 -15.37 0.46 -10.98
N LEU A 204 -15.03 -0.41 -11.93
CA LEU A 204 -13.67 -0.51 -12.46
C LEU A 204 -13.27 0.74 -13.27
N LEU A 205 -14.19 1.32 -14.06
CA LEU A 205 -13.93 2.57 -14.76
C LEU A 205 -13.66 3.73 -13.79
N GLU A 206 -14.43 3.81 -12.70
CA GLU A 206 -14.16 4.78 -11.63
C GLU A 206 -12.82 4.50 -10.95
N LEU A 207 -12.53 3.22 -10.65
CA LEU A 207 -11.28 2.82 -10.01
C LEU A 207 -10.08 3.21 -10.87
N ARG A 208 -10.14 2.96 -12.19
CA ARG A 208 -9.11 3.35 -13.16
C ARG A 208 -8.84 4.85 -13.11
N LYS A 209 -9.88 5.67 -13.02
CA LYS A 209 -9.72 7.13 -12.89
C LYS A 209 -8.97 7.50 -11.61
N LYS A 210 -9.38 6.95 -10.46
CA LYS A 210 -8.71 7.19 -9.16
C LYS A 210 -7.25 6.73 -9.17
N VAL A 211 -6.98 5.57 -9.75
CA VAL A 211 -5.63 5.01 -9.92
C VAL A 211 -4.78 5.91 -10.81
N SER A 212 -5.32 6.38 -11.94
CA SER A 212 -4.60 7.29 -12.84
C SER A 212 -4.25 8.62 -12.15
N GLU A 213 -5.19 9.20 -11.39
CA GLU A 213 -4.95 10.42 -10.62
C GLU A 213 -3.87 10.21 -9.54
N ALA A 214 -3.91 9.08 -8.83
CA ALA A 214 -2.90 8.72 -7.84
C ALA A 214 -1.52 8.50 -8.48
N LYS A 215 -1.43 7.80 -9.62
CA LYS A 215 -0.17 7.60 -10.37
C LYS A 215 0.43 8.94 -10.79
N LYS A 216 -0.34 9.82 -11.42
CA LYS A 216 0.12 11.15 -11.85
C LYS A 216 0.62 12.01 -10.68
N ARG A 217 -0.12 12.01 -9.57
CA ARG A 217 0.28 12.71 -8.34
C ARG A 217 1.60 12.14 -7.80
N ASN A 218 1.73 10.83 -7.75
CA ASN A 218 2.91 10.18 -7.20
C ASN A 218 4.14 10.37 -8.09
N GLU A 219 4.00 10.32 -9.41
CA GLU A 219 5.07 10.65 -10.37
C GLU A 219 5.63 12.06 -10.13
N GLU A 220 4.75 13.04 -9.93
CA GLU A 220 5.15 14.42 -9.62
C GLU A 220 5.92 14.52 -8.28
N ILE A 221 5.43 13.81 -7.25
CA ILE A 221 6.10 13.79 -5.94
C ILE A 221 7.46 13.08 -6.04
N LEU A 222 7.54 11.94 -6.73
CA LEU A 222 8.79 11.21 -6.95
C LEU A 222 9.82 12.08 -7.72
N ARG A 223 9.37 12.89 -8.68
CA ARG A 223 10.23 13.86 -9.35
C ARG A 223 10.83 14.85 -8.36
N LYS A 224 10.00 15.47 -7.50
CA LYS A 224 10.46 16.37 -6.44
C LYS A 224 11.44 15.68 -5.48
N MET A 225 11.16 14.43 -5.11
CA MET A 225 12.06 13.65 -4.26
C MET A 225 13.44 13.42 -4.93
N LYS A 226 13.46 13.13 -6.23
CA LYS A 226 14.70 12.99 -7.01
C LYS A 226 15.47 14.31 -7.08
N GLU A 227 14.79 15.45 -7.25
CA GLU A 227 15.41 16.77 -7.24
C GLU A 227 16.08 17.09 -5.89
N VAL A 228 15.45 16.72 -4.77
CA VAL A 228 16.01 16.91 -3.42
C VAL A 228 17.37 16.18 -3.27
N VAL A 229 17.51 14.99 -3.83
CA VAL A 229 18.73 14.18 -3.70
C VAL A 229 19.72 14.37 -4.85
N ALA A 230 19.36 15.10 -5.91
CA ALA A 230 20.19 15.26 -7.11
C ALA A 230 21.63 15.73 -6.82
N PRO A 231 21.87 16.72 -5.91
CA PRO A 231 23.23 17.14 -5.58
C PRO A 231 24.09 16.01 -4.99
N TYR A 232 23.48 15.10 -4.21
CA TYR A 232 24.15 13.96 -3.60
C TYR A 232 24.41 12.84 -4.59
N ALA A 233 23.51 12.64 -5.55
CA ALA A 233 23.70 11.68 -6.63
C ALA A 233 24.91 12.06 -7.49
N VAL A 234 25.01 13.34 -7.91
CA VAL A 234 26.15 13.86 -8.67
C VAL A 234 27.45 13.75 -7.88
N ALA A 235 27.44 14.18 -6.61
CA ALA A 235 28.63 14.10 -5.77
C ALA A 235 29.15 12.66 -5.58
N ARG A 236 28.27 11.65 -5.52
CA ARG A 236 28.67 10.23 -5.48
C ARG A 236 29.23 9.76 -6.81
N ALA A 237 28.67 10.18 -7.93
CA ALA A 237 29.15 9.81 -9.26
C ALA A 237 30.53 10.40 -9.57
N CYS A 238 30.82 11.62 -9.11
CA CYS A 238 32.13 12.27 -9.30
C CYS A 238 33.21 11.83 -8.29
N ALA A 239 32.84 11.07 -7.26
CA ALA A 239 33.78 10.53 -6.26
C ALA A 239 34.24 9.10 -6.59
N LEU A 240 33.73 8.52 -7.69
CA LEU A 240 34.17 7.27 -8.31
C LEU A 240 35.21 7.57 -9.40
#